data_AF-A0A4Q8TC66-F1
#
_entry.id   AF-A0A4Q8TC66-F1
#
_cell.length_a   1.000
_cell.length_b   1.000
_cell.length_c   1.000
_cell.angle_alpha   90.00
_cell.angle_beta   90.00
_cell.angle_gamma   90.00
#
_symmetry.space_group_name_H-M   'P 1'
#
loop_
_entity.id
_entity.type
_entity.pdbx_description
1 polymer ?
#
loop_
_entity_poly.entity_id
_entity_poly.type
_entity_poly.pdbx_seq_one_letter_code
_entity_poly.pdbx_strand_id
1 'polypeptide(L)'
;SVAARLRKHGFKCKTVEITVRDNGLYSFSRQIHLRQPTNITNEIVTAAFQLFKDNYKWEHPIRSLGIRAADLVLDDIPVQLDLFGNQEKKEKLEKLDRTVDEIRRRFGYFSIQRAAMYQNKVLSHLDAGTHTVHPHSYFHG
;
A
#
# COMPACT_ATOMS: atom_id res chain seq x y z
N SER A 1 4.47 -3.91 -3.70
CA SER A 1 3.58 -3.18 -2.77
C SER A 1 3.01 -1.96 -3.48
N VAL A 2 1.77 -1.55 -3.17
CA VAL A 2 1.15 -0.32 -3.71
C VAL A 2 2.00 0.92 -3.41
N ALA A 3 2.50 1.06 -2.18
CA ALA A 3 3.35 2.18 -1.77
C ALA A 3 4.65 2.27 -2.59
N ALA A 4 5.31 1.12 -2.82
CA ALA A 4 6.51 1.06 -3.65
C ALA A 4 6.23 1.44 -5.12
N ARG A 5 5.04 1.09 -5.65
CA ARG A 5 4.62 1.51 -7.01
C ARG A 5 4.37 3.02 -7.06
N LEU A 6 3.70 3.59 -6.06
CA LEU A 6 3.53 5.05 -5.95
C LEU A 6 4.89 5.76 -5.99
N ARG A 7 5.84 5.35 -5.14
CA ARG A 7 7.19 5.92 -5.11
C ARG A 7 7.95 5.73 -6.43
N LYS A 8 7.89 4.54 -7.04
CA LYS A 8 8.51 4.26 -8.35
C LYS A 8 8.03 5.22 -9.44
N HIS A 9 6.76 5.61 -9.40
CA HIS A 9 6.15 6.51 -10.37
C HIS A 9 6.11 7.97 -9.92
N GLY A 10 6.72 8.33 -8.79
CA GLY A 10 6.77 9.72 -8.31
C GLY A 10 5.41 10.26 -7.85
N PHE A 11 4.57 9.40 -7.28
CA PHE A 11 3.25 9.78 -6.76
C PHE A 11 3.14 9.59 -5.24
N LYS A 12 2.24 10.38 -4.65
CA LYS A 12 1.61 10.20 -3.35
C LYS A 12 0.10 10.03 -3.55
N CYS A 13 -0.60 9.43 -2.59
CA CYS A 13 -2.05 9.33 -2.61
C CYS A 13 -2.69 10.09 -1.45
N LYS A 14 -3.88 10.63 -1.67
CA LYS A 14 -4.71 11.20 -0.60
C LYS A 14 -5.80 10.23 -0.14
N THR A 15 -6.12 9.20 -0.91
CA THR A 15 -7.18 8.27 -0.57
C THR A 15 -6.66 6.85 -0.56
N VAL A 16 -7.04 6.09 0.47
CA VAL A 16 -6.77 4.66 0.59
C VAL A 16 -8.11 3.94 0.61
N GLU A 17 -8.26 2.94 -0.26
CA GLU A 17 -9.45 2.11 -0.36
C GLU A 17 -9.08 0.65 -0.13
N ILE A 18 -9.96 -0.07 0.56
CA ILE A 18 -9.94 -1.52 0.64
C ILE A 18 -11.12 -2.10 -0.15
N THR A 19 -10.90 -3.28 -0.72
CA THR A 19 -11.97 -4.14 -1.25
C THR A 19 -11.88 -5.49 -0.57
N VAL A 20 -12.96 -5.94 0.04
CA VAL A 20 -13.04 -7.24 0.71
C VAL A 20 -14.08 -8.09 0.00
N ARG A 21 -13.74 -9.36 -0.25
CA ARG A 21 -14.67 -10.37 -0.76
C ARG A 21 -14.59 -11.61 0.11
N ASP A 22 -15.72 -12.21 0.43
CA ASP A 22 -15.79 -13.45 1.18
C ASP A 22 -16.17 -14.65 0.29
N ASN A 23 -16.30 -15.81 0.92
CA ASN A 23 -16.70 -17.03 0.23
C ASN A 23 -18.19 -17.13 -0.10
N GLY A 24 -19.03 -16.32 0.56
CA GLY A 24 -20.48 -16.23 0.34
C GLY A 24 -20.88 -15.34 -0.83
N LEU A 25 -19.92 -14.94 -1.68
CA LEU A 25 -20.11 -13.99 -2.80
C LEU A 25 -20.45 -12.56 -2.35
N TYR A 26 -20.39 -12.28 -1.05
CA TYR A 26 -20.53 -10.92 -0.57
C TYR A 26 -19.21 -10.15 -0.77
N SER A 27 -19.35 -8.90 -1.16
CA SER A 27 -18.22 -8.01 -1.39
C SER A 27 -18.56 -6.59 -1.01
N PHE A 28 -17.56 -5.86 -0.52
CA PHE A 28 -17.70 -4.43 -0.25
C PHE A 28 -16.37 -3.71 -0.46
N SER A 29 -16.47 -2.42 -0.71
CA SER A 29 -15.33 -1.50 -0.68
C SER A 29 -15.57 -0.39 0.34
N ARG A 30 -14.49 0.10 0.92
CA ARG A 30 -14.48 1.27 1.83
C ARG A 30 -13.23 2.07 1.57
N GLN A 31 -13.35 3.38 1.67
CA GLN A 31 -12.24 4.30 1.48
C GLN A 31 -12.16 5.32 2.60
N ILE A 32 -10.95 5.82 2.83
CA ILE A 32 -10.68 6.92 3.75
C ILE A 32 -9.82 7.95 3.03
N HIS A 33 -10.20 9.22 3.21
CA HIS A 33 -9.39 10.34 2.78
C HIS A 33 -8.39 10.71 3.89
N LEU A 34 -7.13 10.84 3.51
CA LEU A 34 -6.02 11.17 4.39
C LEU A 34 -5.87 12.69 4.48
N ARG A 35 -5.59 13.19 5.68
CA ARG A 35 -5.36 14.62 5.91
C ARG A 35 -4.18 15.16 5.10
N GLN A 36 -3.15 14.33 4.88
CA GLN A 36 -1.97 14.67 4.10
C GLN A 36 -1.69 13.58 3.05
N PRO A 37 -1.25 13.97 1.84
CA PRO A 37 -0.79 13.04 0.83
C PRO A 37 0.37 12.18 1.34
N THR A 38 0.36 10.89 1.03
CA THR A 38 1.41 9.97 1.46
C THR A 38 1.75 8.92 0.42
N ASN A 39 3.00 8.49 0.45
CA ASN A 39 3.47 7.27 -0.20
C ASN A 39 4.21 6.38 0.82
N ILE A 40 4.06 6.67 2.13
CA ILE A 40 4.70 5.92 3.20
C ILE A 40 3.94 4.62 3.41
N THR A 41 4.66 3.50 3.33
CA THR A 41 4.10 2.16 3.43
C THR A 41 3.31 1.97 4.72
N ASN A 42 3.84 2.48 5.83
CA ASN A 42 3.24 2.30 7.15
C ASN A 42 1.92 3.08 7.30
N GLU A 43 1.83 4.30 6.73
CA GLU A 43 0.61 5.10 6.78
C GLU A 43 -0.51 4.44 5.96
N ILE A 44 -0.19 3.99 4.75
CA ILE A 44 -1.14 3.30 3.86
C ILE A 44 -1.66 2.01 4.50
N VAL A 45 -0.78 1.18 5.07
CA VAL A 45 -1.18 -0.07 5.73
C VAL A 45 -2.02 0.22 6.97
N THR A 46 -1.67 1.23 7.75
CA THR A 46 -2.44 1.61 8.95
C THR A 46 -3.86 2.05 8.57
N ALA A 47 -4.00 2.91 7.57
CA ALA A 47 -5.30 3.36 7.06
C ALA A 47 -6.15 2.21 6.50
N ALA A 48 -5.54 1.33 5.69
CA ALA A 48 -6.23 0.16 5.14
C ALA A 48 -6.67 -0.82 6.24
N PHE A 49 -5.82 -1.04 7.25
CA PHE A 49 -6.14 -1.92 8.36
C PHE A 49 -7.26 -1.36 9.24
N GLN A 50 -7.28 -0.04 9.47
CA GLN A 50 -8.36 0.63 10.19
C GLN A 50 -9.71 0.43 9.46
N LEU A 51 -9.74 0.72 8.15
CA LEU A 51 -10.92 0.48 7.31
C LEU A 51 -11.40 -0.97 7.42
N PHE A 52 -10.47 -1.91 7.38
CA PHE A 52 -10.80 -3.33 7.45
C PHE A 52 -11.41 -3.69 8.82
N LYS A 53 -10.77 -3.26 9.91
CA LYS A 53 -11.22 -3.54 11.27
C LYS A 53 -12.61 -2.96 11.56
N ASP A 54 -12.90 -1.76 11.06
CA ASP A 54 -14.17 -1.08 11.33
C ASP A 54 -15.34 -1.67 10.52
N ASN A 55 -15.06 -2.34 9.40
CA ASN A 55 -16.09 -2.75 8.44
C ASN A 55 -16.21 -4.26 8.25
N TYR A 56 -15.23 -5.06 8.70
CA TYR A 56 -15.26 -6.51 8.55
C TYR A 56 -15.61 -7.21 9.87
N LYS A 57 -16.69 -7.99 9.85
CA LYS A 57 -17.01 -8.94 10.91
C LYS A 57 -16.53 -10.32 10.50
N TRP A 58 -15.90 -11.05 11.43
CA TRP A 58 -15.32 -12.37 11.19
C TRP A 58 -16.37 -13.50 11.07
N GLU A 59 -17.53 -13.22 10.50
CA GLU A 59 -18.62 -14.17 10.30
C GLU A 59 -18.34 -15.13 9.13
N HIS A 60 -17.58 -14.67 8.14
CA HIS A 60 -17.18 -15.44 6.97
C HIS A 60 -15.66 -15.40 6.75
N PRO A 61 -15.06 -16.44 6.13
CA PRO A 61 -13.67 -16.40 5.71
C PRO A 61 -13.49 -15.48 4.49
N ILE A 62 -12.39 -14.71 4.51
CA ILE A 62 -12.03 -13.80 3.41
C ILE A 62 -11.46 -14.60 2.25
N ARG A 63 -12.00 -14.37 1.06
CA ARG A 63 -11.49 -14.92 -0.20
C ARG A 63 -10.43 -14.01 -0.83
N SER A 64 -10.63 -12.68 -0.74
CA SER A 64 -9.68 -11.71 -1.28
C SER A 64 -9.74 -10.37 -0.56
N LEU A 65 -8.57 -9.74 -0.39
CA LEU A 65 -8.42 -8.38 0.10
C LEU A 65 -7.57 -7.56 -0.89
N GLY A 66 -8.13 -6.49 -1.41
CA GLY A 66 -7.45 -5.51 -2.26
C GLY A 66 -7.19 -4.21 -1.50
N ILE A 67 -6.04 -3.58 -1.75
CA ILE A 67 -5.74 -2.21 -1.30
C ILE A 67 -5.48 -1.37 -2.54
N ARG A 68 -6.16 -0.24 -2.64
CA ARG A 68 -6.04 0.72 -3.74
C ARG A 68 -5.66 2.10 -3.19
N ALA A 69 -4.78 2.78 -3.90
CA ALA A 69 -4.46 4.18 -3.67
C ALA A 69 -5.16 5.02 -4.74
N ALA A 70 -5.80 6.12 -4.33
CA ALA A 70 -6.53 7.04 -5.20
C ALA A 70 -6.21 8.50 -4.85
N ASP A 71 -6.71 9.43 -5.65
CA ASP A 71 -6.42 10.87 -5.56
C ASP A 71 -4.90 11.13 -5.55
N LEU A 72 -4.28 10.71 -6.65
CA LEU A 72 -2.84 10.76 -6.82
C LEU A 72 -2.38 12.19 -7.05
N VAL A 73 -1.28 12.53 -6.41
CA VAL A 73 -0.59 13.82 -6.54
C VAL A 73 0.90 13.55 -6.73
N LEU A 74 1.62 14.50 -7.32
CA LEU A 74 3.06 14.37 -7.49
C LEU A 74 3.76 14.28 -6.12
N ASP A 75 4.88 13.58 -6.07
CA ASP A 75 5.65 13.36 -4.85
C ASP A 75 6.29 14.66 -4.31
N ASP A 76 6.57 15.61 -5.19
CA ASP A 76 7.24 16.89 -4.91
C ASP A 76 6.29 18.03 -4.50
N ILE A 77 4.98 17.76 -4.38
CA ILE A 77 4.05 18.81 -3.97
C ILE A 77 4.41 19.36 -2.58
N PRO A 78 4.25 20.68 -2.37
CA PRO A 78 4.42 21.24 -1.04
C PRO A 78 3.33 20.68 -0.11
N VAL A 79 3.74 20.17 1.04
CA VAL A 79 2.83 19.71 2.10
C VAL A 79 2.87 20.72 3.24
N GLN A 80 1.68 21.09 3.72
CA GLN A 80 1.56 21.98 4.87
C GLN A 80 2.16 21.32 6.12
N LEU A 81 3.13 21.99 6.73
CA LEU A 81 3.72 21.59 8.00
C LEU A 81 2.69 21.77 9.12
N ASP A 82 2.73 20.86 10.09
CA ASP A 82 1.91 20.92 11.29
C ASP A 82 2.80 21.31 12.48
N LEU A 83 2.42 22.36 13.22
CA LEU A 83 3.17 22.88 14.36
C LEU A 83 3.32 21.84 15.47
N PHE A 84 2.34 20.94 15.59
CA PHE A 84 2.33 19.85 16.57
C PHE A 84 2.55 18.47 15.92
N GLY A 85 2.84 18.45 14.61
CA GLY A 85 3.08 17.22 13.87
C GLY A 85 4.50 16.69 14.07
N ASN A 86 4.65 15.38 13.98
CA ASN A 86 5.97 14.75 13.98
C ASN A 86 6.51 14.65 12.54
N GLN A 87 6.83 15.80 11.95
CA GLN A 87 7.37 15.90 10.59
C GLN A 87 8.69 15.14 10.45
N GLU A 88 9.56 15.24 11.46
CA GLU A 88 10.85 14.52 11.48
C GLU A 88 10.66 13.00 11.37
N LYS A 89 9.69 12.44 12.08
CA LYS A 89 9.35 11.01 11.98
C LYS A 89 8.85 10.64 10.60
N LYS A 90 8.01 11.47 9.97
CA LYS A 90 7.55 11.23 8.59
C LYS A 90 8.71 11.16 7.62
N GLU A 91 9.62 12.14 7.67
CA GLU A 91 10.81 12.17 6.83
C GLU A 91 11.72 10.96 7.04
N LYS A 92 11.91 10.53 8.30
CA LYS A 92 12.66 9.30 8.62
C LYS A 92 12.00 8.06 8.00
N LEU A 93 10.68 7.94 8.09
CA LEU A 93 9.94 6.81 7.51
C LEU A 93 10.00 6.81 5.98
N GLU A 94 9.90 7.98 5.36
CA GLU A 94 9.98 8.13 3.91
C GLU A 94 11.38 7.75 3.39
N LYS A 95 12.45 8.25 4.04
CA LYS A 95 13.82 7.87 3.72
C LYS A 95 14.03 6.37 3.86
N LEU A 96 13.53 5.77 4.94
CA LEU A 96 13.59 4.32 5.17
C LEU A 96 12.91 3.53 4.05
N ASP A 97 11.71 3.91 3.66
CA ASP A 97 10.98 3.27 2.55
C ASP A 97 11.74 3.37 1.22
N ARG A 98 12.34 4.53 0.92
CA ARG A 98 13.17 4.72 -0.29
C ARG A 98 14.42 3.84 -0.27
N THR A 99 15.10 3.77 0.86
CA THR A 99 16.28 2.90 1.03
C THR A 99 15.94 1.42 0.85
N VAL A 100 14.81 0.97 1.42
CA VAL A 100 14.31 -0.40 1.23
C VAL A 100 14.04 -0.70 -0.24
N ASP A 101 13.38 0.23 -0.94
CA ASP A 101 13.11 0.07 -2.37
C ASP A 101 14.38 0.06 -3.21
N GLU A 102 15.38 0.87 -2.86
CA GLU A 102 16.68 0.89 -3.55
C GLU A 102 17.43 -0.44 -3.40
N ILE A 103 17.48 -0.98 -2.18
CA ILE A 103 18.10 -2.29 -1.90
C ILE A 103 17.40 -3.36 -2.74
N ARG A 104 16.07 -3.40 -2.73
CA ARG A 104 15.28 -4.37 -3.52
C ARG A 104 15.47 -4.22 -5.02
N ARG A 105 15.62 -2.99 -5.51
CA ARG A 105 15.89 -2.73 -6.93
C ARG A 105 17.25 -3.27 -7.36
N ARG A 106 18.26 -3.20 -6.49
CA ARG A 106 19.64 -3.62 -6.79
C ARG A 106 19.86 -5.12 -6.57
N PHE A 107 19.28 -5.69 -5.52
CA PHE A 107 19.60 -7.04 -5.05
C PHE A 107 18.40 -8.01 -5.10
N GLY A 108 17.29 -7.58 -5.67
CA GLY A 108 16.06 -8.38 -5.80
C GLY A 108 15.11 -8.25 -4.61
N TYR A 109 13.84 -8.59 -4.82
CA TYR A 109 12.76 -8.36 -3.86
C TYR A 109 12.99 -9.00 -2.48
N PHE A 110 13.61 -10.18 -2.46
CA PHE A 110 13.87 -10.97 -1.26
C PHE A 110 15.10 -10.53 -0.47
N SER A 111 15.90 -9.58 -0.98
CA SER A 111 17.11 -9.06 -0.31
C SER A 111 16.84 -8.39 1.05
N ILE A 112 15.66 -7.79 1.22
CA ILE A 112 15.21 -7.22 2.49
C ILE A 112 13.72 -7.43 2.67
N GLN A 113 13.34 -7.96 3.81
CA GLN A 113 11.94 -8.26 4.16
C GLN A 113 11.64 -7.86 5.59
N ARG A 114 10.35 -7.66 5.89
CA ARG A 114 9.90 -7.43 7.27
C ARG A 114 10.13 -8.70 8.09
N ALA A 115 10.59 -8.57 9.33
CA ALA A 115 10.87 -9.71 10.20
C ALA A 115 9.68 -10.69 10.34
N ALA A 116 8.45 -10.17 10.34
CA ALA A 116 7.22 -10.98 10.38
C ALA A 116 7.12 -12.00 9.22
N MET A 117 7.76 -11.73 8.08
CA MET A 117 7.80 -12.63 6.92
C MET A 117 8.59 -13.92 7.17
N TYR A 118 9.45 -13.93 8.19
CA TYR A 118 10.21 -15.14 8.55
C TYR A 118 9.35 -16.23 9.21
N GLN A 119 8.22 -15.85 9.83
CA GLN A 119 7.37 -16.79 10.57
C GLN A 119 6.63 -17.78 9.66
N ASN A 120 6.29 -17.38 8.43
CA ASN A 120 5.59 -18.23 7.49
C ASN A 120 6.18 -18.08 6.08
N LYS A 121 7.12 -18.97 5.75
CA LYS A 121 7.84 -18.98 4.48
C LYS A 121 6.94 -19.19 3.26
N VAL A 122 5.84 -19.91 3.41
CA VAL A 122 4.89 -20.17 2.33
C VAL A 122 4.18 -18.87 1.93
N LEU A 123 3.70 -18.11 2.91
CA LEU A 123 3.04 -16.83 2.66
C LEU A 123 4.01 -15.71 2.26
N SER A 124 5.27 -15.77 2.68
CA SER A 124 6.26 -14.73 2.42
C SER A 124 7.04 -14.85 1.11
N HIS A 125 6.88 -15.96 0.38
CA HIS A 125 7.49 -16.13 -0.95
C HIS A 125 6.76 -15.35 -2.07
N LEU A 126 5.77 -14.53 -1.71
CA LEU A 126 5.03 -13.69 -2.67
C LEU A 126 5.85 -12.47 -3.10
N ASP A 127 6.23 -12.40 -4.38
CA ASP A 127 6.76 -11.17 -4.98
C ASP A 127 5.62 -10.26 -5.46
N ALA A 128 5.46 -9.13 -4.79
CA ALA A 128 4.44 -8.14 -5.14
C ALA A 128 4.79 -7.33 -6.42
N GLY A 129 6.01 -7.44 -6.96
CA GLY A 129 6.45 -6.79 -8.19
C GLY A 129 5.88 -7.43 -9.45
N THR A 130 5.84 -8.77 -9.50
CA THR A 130 5.36 -9.56 -10.64
C THR A 130 3.83 -9.62 -10.73
N HIS A 131 3.12 -9.33 -9.64
CA HIS A 131 1.66 -9.24 -9.59
C HIS A 131 1.15 -7.86 -10.08
N THR A 132 1.57 -7.44 -11.27
CA THR A 132 1.06 -6.25 -11.95
C THR A 132 0.16 -6.73 -13.08
N VAL A 133 -1.16 -6.60 -12.91
CA VAL A 133 -2.14 -6.93 -13.94
C VAL A 133 -2.29 -5.71 -14.85
N HIS A 134 -1.78 -5.80 -16.08
CA HIS A 134 -2.05 -4.81 -17.11
C HIS A 134 -3.41 -5.14 -17.75
N PRO A 135 -4.34 -4.17 -17.90
CA PRO A 135 -5.51 -4.38 -18.73
C PRO A 135 -5.02 -4.56 -20.17
N HIS A 136 -5.17 -5.76 -20.73
CA HIS A 136 -5.03 -5.95 -22.16
C HIS A 136 -6.30 -5.42 -22.83
N SER A 137 -6.16 -4.40 -23.68
CA SER A 137 -7.24 -3.98 -24.58
C SER A 137 -7.58 -5.14 -25.50
N TYR A 138 -8.86 -5.43 -25.68
CA TYR A 138 -9.33 -6.44 -26.64
C TYR A 138 -8.99 -6.04 -28.09
N PHE A 139 -8.94 -4.73 -28.35
CA PHE A 139 -8.57 -4.19 -29.66
C PHE A 139 -7.05 -4.02 -29.73
N HIS A 140 -6.38 -4.98 -30.35
CA HIS A 140 -5.03 -4.81 -30.87
C HIS A 140 -5.17 -4.26 -32.29
N GLY A 141 -4.85 -2.98 -32.47
CA GLY A 141 -4.73 -2.30 -33.76
C GLY A 141 -3.35 -1.67 -33.87
#